data_AF-A0AAW7HGF8-F1
#
_entry.id   AF-A0AAW7HGF8-F1
#
_cell.length_a   1.000
_cell.length_b   1.000
_cell.length_c   1.000
_cell.angle_alpha   90.00
_cell.angle_beta   90.00
_cell.angle_gamma   90.00
#
_symmetry.space_group_name_H-M   'P 1'
#
loop_
_entity.id
_entity.type
_entity.pdbx_description
1 polymer ?
#
loop_
_entity_poly.entity_id
_entity_poly.type
_entity_poly.pdbx_seq_one_letter_code
_entity_poly.pdbx_strand_id
1 'polypeptide(L)'
;MTIKSTKQQARDRIVQAAVDVVEAEHHFREARAEIKAMYEVYFRAHGRPEGEFLPHTDAWEGVRLFTAAANDRRAKARRVLSNAQARMERAVNALERAQ
;
A
#
# COMPACT_ATOMS: atom_id res chain seq x y z
N MET A 1 10.67 27.60 25.86
CA MET A 1 9.96 26.85 24.79
C MET A 1 9.37 27.84 23.82
N THR A 2 9.77 27.81 22.54
CA THR A 2 9.25 28.74 21.53
C THR A 2 7.94 28.17 20.97
N ILE A 3 6.83 28.88 21.14
CA ILE A 3 5.53 28.47 20.59
C ILE A 3 5.58 28.62 19.07
N LYS A 4 5.50 27.51 18.33
CA LYS A 4 5.43 27.55 16.86
C LYS A 4 4.15 28.24 16.43
N SER A 5 4.23 29.08 15.40
CA SER A 5 3.04 29.68 14.78
C SER A 5 2.12 28.60 14.18
N THR A 6 0.82 28.86 14.13
CA THR A 6 -0.18 27.95 13.53
C THR A 6 0.19 27.53 12.10
N LYS A 7 0.77 28.47 11.34
CA LYS A 7 1.26 28.21 9.97
C LYS A 7 2.45 27.25 9.94
N GLN A 8 3.40 27.38 10.88
CA GLN A 8 4.52 26.44 10.98
C GLN A 8 4.04 25.04 11.39
N GLN A 9 3.09 24.95 12.33
CA GLN A 9 2.50 23.67 12.74
C GLN A 9 1.76 22.99 11.57
N ALA A 10 1.04 23.74 10.73
CA ALA A 10 0.38 23.19 9.55
C ALA A 10 1.38 22.65 8.52
N ARG A 11 2.49 23.36 8.28
CA ARG A 11 3.58 22.89 7.41
C ARG A 11 4.22 21.61 7.95
N ASP A 12 4.53 21.56 9.25
CA ASP A 12 5.11 20.38 9.89
C ASP A 12 4.21 19.14 9.73
N ARG A 13 2.88 19.30 9.84
CA ARG A 13 1.92 18.21 9.60
C ARG A 13 1.92 17.70 8.17
N ILE A 14 2.06 18.59 7.18
CA ILE A 14 2.14 18.21 5.76
C ILE A 14 3.43 17.44 5.51
N VAL A 15 4.57 17.91 6.04
CA VAL A 15 5.86 17.22 5.90
C VAL A 15 5.77 15.82 6.49
N GLN A 16 5.24 15.67 7.71
CA GLN A 16 5.08 14.35 8.32
C GLN A 16 4.15 13.45 7.49
N ALA A 17 3.02 13.98 7.00
CA ALA A 17 2.10 13.19 6.18
C ALA A 17 2.74 12.77 4.84
N ALA A 18 3.63 13.58 4.26
CA ALA A 18 4.37 13.21 3.06
C ALA A 18 5.39 12.10 3.32
N VAL A 19 6.10 12.15 4.46
CA VAL A 19 7.00 11.07 4.89
C VAL A 19 6.22 9.76 5.07
N ASP A 20 5.09 9.80 5.78
CA ASP A 20 4.22 8.65 5.97
C ASP A 20 3.78 8.01 4.63
N VAL A 21 3.49 8.84 3.61
CA VAL A 21 3.10 8.36 2.28
C VAL A 21 4.27 7.64 1.62
N VAL A 22 5.47 8.23 1.61
CA VAL A 22 6.66 7.63 0.99
C VAL A 22 7.00 6.28 1.64
N GLU A 23 6.96 6.19 2.96
CA GLU A 23 7.17 4.94 3.69
C GLU A 23 6.10 3.90 3.35
N ALA A 24 4.82 4.30 3.32
CA ALA A 24 3.74 3.39 2.97
C ALA A 24 3.81 2.92 1.50
N GLU A 25 4.25 3.77 0.57
CA GLU A 25 4.49 3.40 -0.82
C GLU A 25 5.61 2.37 -0.95
N HIS A 26 6.70 2.57 -0.21
CA HIS A 26 7.81 1.63 -0.15
C HIS A 26 7.33 0.25 0.31
N HIS A 27 6.66 0.17 1.45
CA HIS A 27 6.14 -1.10 1.97
C HIS A 27 5.08 -1.74 1.06
N PHE A 28 4.22 -0.96 0.42
CA PHE A 28 3.28 -1.50 -0.57
C PHE A 28 4.00 -2.08 -1.79
N ARG A 29 5.08 -1.43 -2.25
CA ARG A 29 5.92 -1.92 -3.35
C ARG A 29 6.61 -3.23 -2.98
N GLU A 30 7.16 -3.34 -1.77
CA GLU A 30 7.78 -4.56 -1.26
C GLU A 30 6.77 -5.71 -1.18
N ALA A 31 5.61 -5.50 -0.58
CA ALA A 31 4.55 -6.52 -0.49
C ALA A 31 4.02 -6.94 -1.87
N ARG A 32 4.00 -6.01 -2.84
CA ARG A 32 3.66 -6.33 -4.24
C ARG A 32 4.76 -7.14 -4.93
N ALA A 33 6.03 -6.87 -4.63
CA ALA A 33 7.15 -7.65 -5.17
C ALA A 33 7.14 -9.07 -4.59
N GLU A 34 6.87 -9.21 -3.30
CA GLU A 34 6.74 -10.50 -2.61
C GLU A 34 5.71 -11.40 -3.28
N ILE A 35 4.46 -10.92 -3.46
CA ILE A 35 3.41 -11.75 -4.08
C ILE A 35 3.76 -12.13 -5.52
N LYS A 36 4.42 -11.23 -6.26
CA LYS A 36 4.86 -11.51 -7.63
C LYS A 36 5.90 -12.64 -7.65
N ALA A 37 6.87 -12.59 -6.76
CA ALA A 37 7.87 -13.65 -6.61
C ALA A 37 7.21 -14.99 -6.24
N MET A 38 6.19 -14.98 -5.36
CA MET A 38 5.45 -16.20 -5.02
C MET A 38 4.69 -16.78 -6.21
N TYR A 39 4.05 -15.95 -7.04
CA TYR A 39 3.43 -16.41 -8.28
C TYR A 39 4.45 -17.07 -9.20
N GLU A 40 5.63 -16.46 -9.39
CA GLU A 40 6.70 -17.00 -10.22
C GLU A 40 7.21 -18.36 -9.70
N VAL A 41 7.38 -18.50 -8.38
CA VAL A 41 7.77 -19.78 -7.75
C VAL A 41 6.71 -20.85 -7.97
N TYR A 42 5.43 -20.53 -7.71
CA TYR A 42 4.34 -21.48 -7.86
C TYR A 42 4.18 -21.94 -9.32
N PHE A 43 4.14 -20.99 -10.26
CA PHE A 43 3.97 -21.32 -11.67
C PHE A 43 5.15 -22.07 -12.27
N ARG A 44 6.37 -21.87 -11.75
CA ARG A 44 7.53 -22.69 -12.15
C ARG A 44 7.37 -24.15 -11.72
N ALA A 45 6.80 -24.40 -10.55
CA ALA A 45 6.66 -25.74 -9.99
C ALA A 45 5.42 -26.50 -10.52
N HIS A 46 4.31 -25.78 -10.74
CA HIS A 46 3.01 -26.40 -11.03
C HIS A 46 2.45 -26.05 -12.42
N GLY A 47 3.15 -25.19 -13.18
CA GLY A 47 2.62 -24.57 -14.38
C GLY A 47 1.71 -23.38 -14.07
N ARG A 48 1.53 -22.50 -15.05
CA ARG A 48 0.56 -21.41 -14.99
C ARG A 48 -0.75 -21.87 -15.65
N PRO A 49 -1.91 -21.74 -14.98
CA PRO A 49 -3.19 -22.00 -15.62
C PRO A 49 -3.38 -21.13 -16.87
N GLU A 50 -3.99 -21.69 -17.92
CA GLU A 50 -4.30 -20.94 -19.14
C GLU A 50 -5.41 -19.91 -18.90
N GLY A 51 -5.36 -18.82 -19.69
CA GLY A 51 -6.38 -17.78 -19.65
C GLY A 51 -6.17 -16.70 -18.58
N GLU A 52 -7.26 -15.99 -18.30
CA GLU A 52 -7.29 -14.90 -17.33
C GLU A 52 -7.20 -15.42 -15.89
N PHE A 53 -6.74 -14.55 -14.98
CA PHE A 53 -6.68 -14.87 -13.56
C PHE A 53 -8.11 -14.94 -12.99
N LEU A 54 -8.62 -16.15 -12.78
CA LEU A 54 -9.96 -16.42 -12.27
C LEU A 54 -9.87 -17.10 -10.88
N PRO A 55 -9.64 -16.35 -9.80
CA PRO A 55 -9.26 -16.89 -8.49
C PRO A 55 -10.31 -17.80 -7.82
N HIS A 56 -11.56 -17.77 -8.30
CA HIS A 56 -12.66 -18.58 -7.78
C HIS A 56 -12.85 -19.90 -8.53
N THR A 57 -12.01 -20.20 -9.52
CA THR A 57 -12.04 -21.46 -10.26
C THR A 57 -10.98 -22.42 -9.73
N ASP A 58 -11.24 -23.72 -9.84
CA ASP A 58 -10.37 -24.78 -9.33
C ASP A 58 -8.93 -24.68 -9.90
N ALA A 59 -8.81 -24.29 -11.17
CA ALA A 59 -7.51 -24.13 -11.83
C ALA A 59 -6.59 -23.10 -11.14
N TRP A 60 -7.17 -22.07 -10.50
CA TRP A 60 -6.42 -21.02 -9.81
C TRP A 60 -6.42 -21.19 -8.28
N GLU A 61 -7.12 -22.20 -7.74
CA GLU A 61 -7.25 -22.38 -6.31
C GLU A 61 -5.90 -22.60 -5.62
N GLY A 62 -5.05 -23.47 -6.18
CA GLY A 62 -3.77 -23.80 -5.56
C GLY A 62 -2.85 -22.58 -5.42
N VAL A 63 -2.78 -21.73 -6.45
CA VAL A 63 -1.99 -20.51 -6.37
C VAL A 63 -2.63 -19.46 -5.45
N ARG A 64 -3.96 -19.39 -5.40
CA ARG A 64 -4.69 -18.53 -4.45
C ARG A 64 -4.38 -18.92 -3.01
N LEU A 65 -4.42 -20.22 -2.69
CA LEU A 65 -4.11 -20.74 -1.35
C LEU A 65 -2.63 -20.50 -1.00
N PHE A 66 -1.73 -20.80 -1.94
CA PHE A 66 -0.29 -20.58 -1.76
C PHE A 66 0.06 -19.11 -1.48
N THR A 67 -0.60 -18.17 -2.18
CA THR A 67 -0.31 -16.73 -2.08
C THR A 67 -1.16 -15.98 -1.06
N ALA A 68 -2.08 -16.65 -0.35
CA ALA A 68 -3.09 -16.01 0.50
C ALA A 68 -2.47 -15.04 1.53
N ALA A 69 -1.50 -15.51 2.32
CA ALA A 69 -0.89 -14.69 3.37
C ALA A 69 -0.12 -13.48 2.82
N ALA A 70 0.56 -13.62 1.67
CA ALA A 70 1.23 -12.50 1.01
C ALA A 70 0.22 -11.51 0.40
N ASN A 71 -0.89 -12.00 -0.13
CA ASN A 71 -1.96 -11.14 -0.61
C ASN A 71 -2.61 -10.35 0.53
N ASP A 72 -2.77 -10.94 1.71
CA ASP A 72 -3.26 -10.23 2.90
C ASP A 72 -2.29 -9.14 3.36
N ARG A 73 -0.97 -9.43 3.37
CA ARG A 73 0.06 -8.42 3.64
C ARG A 73 -0.01 -7.26 2.64
N ARG A 74 -0.10 -7.57 1.34
CA ARG A 74 -0.25 -6.57 0.27
C ARG A 74 -1.52 -5.73 0.46
N ALA A 75 -2.65 -6.36 0.78
CA ALA A 75 -3.92 -5.67 1.01
C ALA A 75 -3.84 -4.74 2.24
N LYS A 76 -3.22 -5.20 3.32
CA LYS A 76 -2.96 -4.39 4.52
C LYS A 76 -2.06 -3.19 4.19
N ALA A 77 -0.95 -3.40 3.47
CA ALA A 77 -0.05 -2.33 3.04
C ALA A 77 -0.77 -1.31 2.15
N ARG A 78 -1.63 -1.77 1.23
CA ARG A 78 -2.46 -0.88 0.39
C ARG A 78 -3.41 -0.02 1.23
N ARG A 79 -4.01 -0.58 2.28
CA ARG A 79 -4.87 0.18 3.20
C ARG A 79 -4.08 1.22 3.98
N VAL A 80 -2.87 0.90 4.43
CA VAL A 80 -1.98 1.86 5.10
C VAL A 80 -1.63 3.02 4.16
N LEU A 81 -1.25 2.71 2.92
CA LEU A 81 -0.95 3.72 1.90
C LEU A 81 -2.15 4.64 1.63
N SER A 82 -3.33 4.07 1.39
CA SER A 82 -4.56 4.85 1.17
C SER A 82 -4.87 5.79 2.34
N ASN A 83 -4.71 5.28 3.57
CA ASN A 83 -4.91 6.10 4.77
C ASN A 83 -3.88 7.23 4.91
N ALA A 84 -2.61 6.98 4.55
CA ALA A 84 -1.55 8.00 4.56
C ALA A 84 -1.84 9.09 3.52
N GLN A 85 -2.22 8.71 2.29
CA GLN A 85 -2.62 9.64 1.24
C GLN A 85 -3.82 10.51 1.68
N ALA A 86 -4.84 9.91 2.28
CA ALA A 86 -5.99 10.65 2.81
C ALA A 86 -5.63 11.59 3.98
N ARG A 87 -4.62 11.27 4.79
CA ARG A 87 -4.10 12.19 5.82
C ARG A 87 -3.36 13.36 5.19
N MET A 88 -2.54 13.11 4.18
CA MET A 88 -1.81 14.16 3.45
C MET A 88 -2.77 15.12 2.76
N GLU A 89 -3.77 14.60 2.04
CA GLU A 89 -4.80 15.40 1.38
C GLU A 89 -5.54 16.30 2.39
N ARG A 90 -5.96 15.75 3.53
CA ARG A 90 -6.60 16.53 4.60
C ARG A 90 -5.69 17.61 5.17
N ALA A 91 -4.40 17.33 5.34
CA ALA A 91 -3.44 18.30 5.87
C ALA A 91 -3.22 19.47 4.89
N VAL A 92 -3.16 19.19 3.58
CA VAL A 92 -3.06 20.20 2.53
C VAL A 92 -4.33 21.05 2.50
N ASN A 93 -5.51 20.42 2.43
CA ASN A 93 -6.80 21.11 2.40
C ASN A 93 -7.00 22.01 3.65
N ALA A 94 -6.53 21.56 4.82
CA ALA A 94 -6.60 22.35 6.05
C ALA A 94 -5.68 23.59 6.00
N LEU A 95 -4.51 23.47 5.38
CA LEU A 95 -3.62 24.62 5.17
C LEU A 95 -4.20 25.61 4.17
N GLU A 96 -4.78 25.13 3.07
CA GLU A 96 -5.40 25.98 2.04
C GLU A 96 -6.58 26.79 2.60
N ARG A 97 -7.42 26.17 3.46
CA ARG A 97 -8.54 26.86 4.11
C ARG A 97 -8.12 27.86 5.21
N ALA A 98 -6.89 27.77 5.69
CA ALA A 98 -6.35 28.65 6.73
C ALA A 98 -5.54 29.82 6.15
N GLN A 99 -5.42 29.91 4.83
CA GLN A 99 -4.86 31.03 4.08
C GLN A 99 -5.96 32.02 3.70
#